data_AF-K6I6Z5-F1
#
_entry.id   AF-K6I6Z5-F1
#
_cell.length_a   1.000
_cell.length_b   1.000
_cell.length_c   1.000
_cell.angle_alpha   90.00
_cell.angle_beta   90.00
_cell.angle_gamma   90.00
#
_symmetry.space_group_name_H-M   'P 1'
#
loop_
_entity.id
_entity.type
_entity.pdbx_description
1 polymer ?
#
loop_
_entity_poly.entity_id
_entity_poly.type
_entity_poly.pdbx_seq_one_letter_code
_entity_poly.pdbx_strand_id
1 'polypeptide(L)'
;MKEIFGITVPSDKEGVLQDVHWSGELSDIFRLIRWGNIYSAQLFQTFSKENSDFQLEVREKKDFSSLLNWLKKTFIGNCKANIT
;
A
#
# COMPACT_ATOMS: atom_id res chain seq x y z
N MET A 1 -13.48 17.31 5.20
CA MET A 1 -12.96 17.78 3.89
C MET A 1 -12.37 19.19 3.96
N LYS A 2 -13.12 20.20 4.44
CA LYS A 2 -12.63 21.58 4.49
C LYS A 2 -11.41 21.82 5.39
N GLU A 3 -11.39 21.24 6.59
CA GLU A 3 -10.27 21.43 7.52
C GLU A 3 -8.99 20.74 7.06
N ILE A 4 -9.10 19.47 6.63
CA ILE A 4 -7.94 18.65 6.24
C ILE A 4 -7.42 19.00 4.84
N PHE A 5 -8.32 19.31 3.89
CA PHE A 5 -7.98 19.49 2.47
C PHE A 5 -8.35 20.86 1.90
N GLY A 6 -9.02 21.74 2.66
CA GLY A 6 -9.47 23.06 2.17
C GLY A 6 -10.69 23.01 1.24
N ILE A 7 -11.28 21.83 1.02
CA ILE A 7 -12.33 21.61 0.01
C ILE A 7 -13.73 21.69 0.63
N THR A 8 -14.61 22.49 0.01
CA THR A 8 -16.06 22.50 0.30
C THR A 8 -16.75 21.48 -0.59
N VAL A 9 -17.49 20.55 0.01
CA VAL A 9 -18.21 19.49 -0.71
C VAL A 9 -19.60 19.99 -1.12
N PRO A 10 -20.05 19.77 -2.37
CA PRO A 10 -21.29 20.36 -2.89
C PRO A 10 -22.57 19.66 -2.40
N SER A 11 -22.53 18.38 -2.03
CA SER A 11 -23.68 17.66 -1.48
C SER A 11 -23.25 16.44 -0.66
N ASP A 12 -24.20 15.81 0.06
CA ASP A 12 -23.94 14.59 0.82
C ASP A 12 -23.53 13.42 -0.07
N LYS A 13 -23.97 13.38 -1.33
CA LYS A 13 -23.60 12.33 -2.29
C LYS A 13 -22.09 12.32 -2.57
N GLU A 14 -21.49 13.50 -2.73
CA GLU A 14 -20.04 13.66 -2.94
C GLU A 14 -19.26 13.77 -1.63
N GLY A 15 -19.93 13.68 -0.49
CA GLY A 15 -19.34 13.80 0.84
C GLY A 15 -19.49 12.51 1.61
N VAL A 16 -20.39 12.55 2.58
CA VAL A 16 -20.62 11.45 3.53
C VAL A 16 -21.07 10.18 2.77
N LEU A 17 -21.88 10.27 1.73
CA LEU A 17 -22.37 9.09 1.01
C LEU A 17 -21.47 8.64 -0.16
N GLN A 18 -20.25 9.17 -0.28
CA GLN A 18 -19.36 8.84 -1.40
C GLN A 18 -18.94 7.36 -1.42
N ASP A 19 -18.72 6.77 -0.24
CA ASP A 19 -18.22 5.41 -0.09
C ASP A 19 -19.29 4.48 0.53
N VAL A 20 -19.43 3.28 -0.04
CA VAL A 20 -20.43 2.28 0.40
C VAL A 20 -20.10 1.59 1.73
N HIS A 21 -18.87 1.75 2.22
CA HIS A 21 -18.33 0.95 3.33
C HIS A 21 -19.07 1.14 4.66
N TRP A 22 -19.75 2.27 4.86
CA TRP A 22 -20.52 2.54 6.08
C TRP A 22 -21.87 1.83 6.14
N SER A 23 -22.44 1.46 4.98
CA SER A 23 -23.69 0.68 4.95
C SER A 23 -23.46 -0.83 5.14
N GLY A 24 -22.20 -1.27 5.18
CA GLY A 24 -21.83 -2.66 5.47
C GLY A 24 -20.96 -2.78 6.71
N GLU A 25 -20.51 -4.00 7.01
CA GLU A 25 -19.63 -4.29 8.15
C GLU A 25 -18.15 -3.96 7.85
N LEU A 26 -17.86 -3.06 6.91
CA LEU A 26 -16.52 -2.73 6.42
C LEU A 26 -15.96 -1.41 6.99
N SER A 27 -16.49 -0.93 8.11
CA SER A 27 -16.07 0.36 8.69
C SER A 27 -14.55 0.45 8.97
N ASP A 28 -13.89 -0.67 9.26
CA ASP A 28 -12.44 -0.76 9.51
C ASP A 28 -11.57 -0.70 8.25
N ILE A 29 -12.14 -0.84 7.04
CA ILE A 29 -11.36 -0.94 5.79
C ILE A 29 -10.48 0.29 5.56
N PHE A 30 -10.94 1.48 5.96
CA PHE A 30 -10.17 2.72 5.83
C PHE A 30 -8.88 2.69 6.66
N ARG A 31 -8.91 2.04 7.83
CA ARG A 31 -7.70 1.82 8.63
C ARG A 31 -6.76 0.86 7.91
N LEU A 32 -7.28 -0.24 7.38
CA LEU A 32 -6.47 -1.25 6.67
C LEU A 32 -5.76 -0.67 5.44
N ILE A 33 -6.45 0.16 4.65
CA ILE A 33 -5.85 0.85 3.48
C ILE A 33 -4.67 1.74 3.94
N ARG A 34 -4.85 2.50 5.03
CA ARG A 34 -3.78 3.34 5.58
C ARG A 34 -2.57 2.51 6.04
N TRP A 35 -2.82 1.41 6.75
CA TRP A 35 -1.76 0.50 7.17
C TRP A 35 -1.01 -0.10 5.99
N GLY A 36 -1.72 -0.46 4.91
CA GLY A 36 -1.12 -0.93 3.67
C GLY A 36 -0.10 0.06 3.09
N ASN A 37 -0.42 1.36 3.09
CA ASN A 37 0.50 2.41 2.61
C ASN A 37 1.74 2.57 3.52
N ILE A 38 1.57 2.46 4.83
CA ILE A 38 2.70 2.55 5.77
C ILE A 38 3.64 1.36 5.58
N TYR A 39 3.09 0.15 5.51
CA TYR A 39 3.87 -1.06 5.31
C TYR A 39 4.56 -1.09 3.95
N SER A 40 3.90 -0.63 2.88
CA SER A 40 4.53 -0.56 1.55
C SER A 40 5.76 0.36 1.56
N ALA A 41 5.68 1.52 2.21
CA ALA A 41 6.80 2.44 2.36
C ALA A 41 7.96 1.83 3.18
N GLN A 42 7.65 1.15 4.29
CA GLN A 42 8.66 0.47 5.12
C GLN A 42 9.37 -0.65 4.37
N LEU A 43 8.62 -1.51 3.68
CA LEU A 43 9.17 -2.59 2.87
C LEU A 43 10.05 -2.04 1.74
N PHE A 44 9.57 -1.01 1.04
CA PHE A 44 10.31 -0.38 -0.04
C PHE A 44 11.60 0.29 0.45
N GLN A 45 11.57 0.93 1.62
CA GLN A 45 12.75 1.53 2.22
C GLN A 45 13.82 0.47 2.54
N THR A 46 13.42 -0.67 3.09
CA THR A 46 14.33 -1.79 3.38
C THR A 46 14.92 -2.36 2.09
N PHE A 47 14.07 -2.66 1.10
CA PHE A 47 14.51 -3.14 -0.21
C PHE A 47 15.53 -2.19 -0.86
N SER A 48 15.24 -0.89 -0.83
CA SER A 48 16.11 0.15 -1.43
C SER A 48 17.49 0.23 -0.76
N LYS A 49 17.57 -0.03 0.55
CA LYS A 49 18.85 -0.09 1.27
C LYS A 49 19.66 -1.34 0.93
N GLU A 50 18.99 -2.47 0.73
CA GLU A 50 19.63 -3.74 0.41
C GLU A 50 20.02 -3.88 -1.07
N ASN A 51 19.39 -3.10 -1.95
CA ASN A 51 19.55 -3.19 -3.41
C ASN A 51 19.81 -1.81 -4.01
N SER A 52 20.95 -1.19 -3.73
CA SER A 52 21.24 0.21 -4.11
C SER A 52 21.05 0.52 -5.61
N ASP A 53 21.24 -0.46 -6.48
CA ASP A 53 21.28 -0.27 -7.93
C ASP A 53 19.91 -0.49 -8.61
N PHE A 54 18.87 -0.86 -7.85
CA PHE A 54 17.56 -1.22 -8.39
C PHE A 54 16.93 -0.10 -9.24
N GLN A 55 17.22 1.16 -8.92
CA GLN A 55 16.71 2.31 -9.67
C GLN A 55 17.22 2.31 -11.11
N LEU A 56 18.45 1.86 -11.35
CA LEU A 56 19.00 1.71 -12.70
C LEU A 56 18.35 0.53 -13.42
N GLU A 57 18.15 -0.60 -12.74
CA GLU A 57 17.42 -1.76 -13.29
C GLU A 57 16.03 -1.37 -13.79
N VAL A 58 15.28 -0.63 -12.97
CA VAL A 58 13.94 -0.17 -13.33
C VAL A 58 13.98 0.88 -14.43
N ARG A 59 14.84 1.90 -14.32
CA ARG A 59 14.84 3.04 -15.25
C ARG A 59 15.36 2.67 -16.63
N GLU A 60 16.44 1.91 -16.69
CA GLU A 60 17.13 1.62 -17.95
C GLU A 60 16.60 0.35 -18.59
N LYS A 61 16.35 -0.70 -17.78
CA LYS A 61 15.99 -2.03 -18.28
C LYS A 61 14.50 -2.35 -18.17
N LYS A 62 13.73 -1.52 -17.44
CA LYS A 62 12.33 -1.79 -17.09
C LYS A 62 12.17 -3.11 -16.34
N ASP A 63 13.21 -3.52 -15.63
CA ASP A 63 13.26 -4.79 -14.92
C ASP A 63 12.89 -4.58 -13.45
N PHE A 64 11.91 -5.35 -12.99
CA PHE A 64 11.41 -5.35 -11.61
C PHE A 64 11.66 -6.70 -10.92
N SER A 65 12.39 -7.60 -11.57
CA SER A 65 12.60 -8.97 -11.10
C SER A 65 13.31 -9.00 -9.75
N SER A 66 14.27 -8.08 -9.52
CA SER A 66 14.96 -7.94 -8.24
C SER A 66 13.99 -7.65 -7.09
N LEU A 67 13.12 -6.64 -7.26
CA LEU A 67 12.07 -6.29 -6.29
C LEU A 67 11.09 -7.44 -6.06
N LEU A 68 10.59 -8.06 -7.13
CA LEU A 68 9.63 -9.17 -7.02
C LEU A 68 10.23 -10.37 -6.29
N ASN A 69 11.48 -10.72 -6.60
CA ASN A 69 12.18 -11.84 -5.96
C ASN A 69 12.47 -11.54 -4.49
N TRP A 70 12.85 -10.31 -4.16
CA TRP A 70 13.02 -9.88 -2.78
C TRP A 70 11.72 -9.98 -1.98
N LEU A 71 10.61 -9.47 -2.51
CA LEU A 71 9.28 -9.57 -1.86
C LEU A 71 8.85 -11.03 -1.68
N LYS A 72 9.09 -11.89 -2.69
CA LYS A 72 8.82 -13.33 -2.58
C LYS A 72 9.61 -13.99 -1.47
N LYS A 73 10.88 -13.64 -1.30
CA LYS A 73 11.74 -14.20 -0.26
C LYS A 73 11.37 -13.68 1.13
N THR A 74 11.19 -12.37 1.28
CA THR A 74 11.09 -11.70 2.57
C THR A 74 9.68 -11.70 3.14
N PHE A 75 8.66 -11.58 2.30
CA PHE A 75 7.27 -11.43 2.73
C PHE A 75 6.42 -12.66 2.39
N ILE A 76 6.37 -13.06 1.12
CA ILE A 76 5.45 -14.12 0.64
C ILE A 76 5.92 -15.52 1.06
N GLY A 77 7.24 -15.75 1.06
CA GLY A 77 7.86 -17.04 1.34
C GLY A 77 7.76 -17.48 2.80
N ASN A 78 7.65 -16.52 3.72
CA ASN A 78 7.53 -16.79 5.15
C ASN A 78 6.11 -17.21 5.57
N CYS A 79 5.10 -17.09 4.70
CA CYS A 79 3.74 -17.58 4.99
C CYS A 79 3.58 -19.11 4.89
N LYS A 80 4.64 -19.86 4.51
CA LYS A 80 4.61 -21.33 4.47
C LYS A 80 5.14 -22.02 5.73
N ALA A 81 5.57 -21.28 6.75
CA ALA A 81 6.01 -21.85 8.01
C ALA A 81 4.87 -21.79 9.05
N ASN A 82 4.49 -22.95 9.58
CA ASN A 82 3.60 -23.18 10.74
C ASN A 82 2.09 -23.37 10.45
N ILE A 83 1.76 -24.30 9.56
CA ILE A 83 0.54 -25.11 9.68
C ILE A 83 0.95 -26.59 9.67
N THR A 84 1.49 -27.05 10.79
CA THR A 84 1.59 -28.46 11.21
C THR A 84 1.47 -28.50 12.71
#